data_AF-A0A0G1PE35-F1
#
_entry.id   AF-A0A0G1PE35-F1
#
_cell.length_a   1.000
_cell.length_b   1.000
_cell.length_c   1.000
_cell.angle_alpha   90.00
_cell.angle_beta   90.00
_cell.angle_gamma   90.00
#
_symmetry.space_group_name_H-M   'P 1'
#
loop_
_entity.id
_entity.type
_entity.pdbx_description
1 polymer ?
#
loop_
_entity_poly.entity_id
_entity_poly.type
_entity_poly.pdbx_seq_one_letter_code
_entity_poly.pdbx_strand_id
1 'polypeptide(L)'
;MVGAATLLVGRVNVHGEFLRRDVWIALVAGILPIVLVFDGELSRVDGLILLSLYGAYASSFFKDRFLEIGQEIKKGTFIHKFFRRVNNIDGNKTKEAARLFLGIAVLLVSANLIVNTAQSLAAAANIPVFLIGLILLSIGTTLPELGFSIKSLQDKEPTMFFGNLLGSIIANSTLVIGITAVISPIRVAAIEEYLIAAVTFVVVFLVFWLFIRSKLKLERWEAGVLLAIYIVFVVVEFL
;
A
#
# COMPACT_ATOMS: atom_id res chain seq x y z
N MET A 1 7.68 2.65 2.38
CA MET A 1 7.36 2.88 0.94
C MET A 1 7.49 4.34 0.50
N VAL A 2 6.67 5.26 1.02
CA VAL A 2 6.66 6.69 0.63
C VAL A 2 8.02 7.37 0.75
N GLY A 3 8.66 7.25 1.92
CA GLY A 3 9.97 7.87 2.17
C GLY A 3 11.03 7.39 1.18
N ALA A 4 11.12 6.08 0.95
CA ALA A 4 12.05 5.49 -0.01
C ALA A 4 11.79 5.98 -1.45
N ALA A 5 10.54 5.94 -1.93
CA ALA A 5 10.19 6.39 -3.28
C ALA A 5 10.50 7.88 -3.50
N THR A 6 10.23 8.72 -2.49
CA THR A 6 10.49 10.17 -2.52
C THR A 6 11.99 10.48 -2.46
N LEU A 7 12.78 9.74 -1.69
CA LEU A 7 14.24 9.92 -1.70
C LEU A 7 14.84 9.60 -3.06
N LEU A 8 14.39 8.51 -3.70
CA LEU A 8 14.91 8.05 -4.99
C LEU A 8 14.49 8.96 -6.15
N VAL A 9 13.22 9.38 -6.20
CA VAL A 9 12.70 10.19 -7.32
C VAL A 9 12.84 11.70 -7.08
N GLY A 10 12.89 12.13 -5.83
CA GLY A 10 12.92 13.54 -5.44
C GLY A 10 11.55 14.05 -4.98
N ARG A 11 11.12 15.21 -5.47
CA ARG A 11 9.92 15.87 -4.94
C ARG A 11 8.66 15.18 -5.43
N VAL A 12 7.76 14.87 -4.50
CA VAL A 12 6.41 14.35 -4.83
C VAL A 12 5.41 15.48 -4.68
N ASN A 13 4.77 15.89 -5.78
CA ASN A 13 3.68 16.85 -5.72
C ASN A 13 2.38 16.15 -5.35
N VAL A 14 1.66 16.70 -4.39
CA VAL A 14 0.34 16.25 -3.97
C VAL A 14 -0.67 17.16 -4.66
N HIS A 15 -1.27 16.71 -5.77
CA HIS A 15 -2.34 17.44 -6.45
C HIS A 15 -3.57 16.53 -6.53
N GLY A 16 -4.69 16.97 -5.96
CA GLY A 16 -5.99 16.31 -6.08
C GLY A 16 -6.89 16.49 -4.85
N GLU A 17 -8.17 16.78 -5.08
CA GLU A 17 -9.23 16.81 -4.04
C GLU A 17 -9.48 15.44 -3.38
N PHE A 18 -8.98 14.35 -3.99
CA PHE A 18 -9.06 12.97 -3.49
C PHE A 18 -8.33 12.73 -2.17
N LEU A 19 -7.36 13.57 -1.82
CA LEU A 19 -6.41 13.21 -0.78
C LEU A 19 -7.00 13.17 0.62
N ARG A 20 -8.05 13.95 0.92
CA ARG A 20 -8.48 14.10 2.32
C ARG A 20 -9.29 12.89 2.80
N ARG A 21 -10.27 12.45 2.01
CA ARG A 21 -11.16 11.33 2.40
C ARG A 21 -10.39 10.01 2.45
N ASP A 22 -9.63 9.71 1.41
CA ASP A 22 -8.96 8.41 1.27
C ASP A 22 -7.81 8.24 2.27
N VAL A 23 -7.13 9.34 2.64
CA VAL A 23 -6.10 9.34 3.70
C VAL A 23 -6.71 9.01 5.06
N TRP A 24 -7.87 9.58 5.41
CA TRP A 24 -8.57 9.25 6.65
C TRP A 24 -9.08 7.80 6.65
N ILE A 25 -9.62 7.32 5.52
CA ILE A 25 -10.03 5.92 5.40
C ILE A 25 -8.83 4.99 5.60
N ALA A 26 -7.68 5.29 4.99
CA ALA A 26 -6.46 4.51 5.16
C ALA A 26 -5.96 4.48 6.61
N LEU A 27 -6.06 5.60 7.34
CA LEU A 27 -5.72 5.63 8.77
C LEU A 27 -6.63 4.70 9.58
N VAL A 28 -7.95 4.85 9.40
CA VAL A 28 -8.94 4.05 10.13
C VAL A 28 -8.77 2.57 9.79
N ALA A 29 -8.61 2.24 8.51
CA ALA A 29 -8.37 0.88 8.06
C ALA A 29 -7.07 0.29 8.63
N GLY A 30 -6.00 1.09 8.74
CA GLY A 30 -4.72 0.66 9.31
C GLY A 30 -4.76 0.43 10.82
N ILE A 31 -5.54 1.24 11.55
CA ILE A 31 -5.69 1.11 13.01
C ILE A 31 -6.71 0.01 13.38
N LEU A 32 -7.65 -0.29 12.50
CA LEU A 32 -8.78 -1.16 12.86
C LEU A 32 -8.37 -2.57 13.32
N PRO A 33 -7.47 -3.31 12.63
CA PRO A 33 -6.99 -4.60 13.13
C PRO A 33 -6.41 -4.49 14.53
N ILE A 34 -5.81 -3.34 14.85
CA ILE A 34 -5.21 -3.13 16.15
C ILE A 34 -6.25 -3.04 17.24
N VAL A 35 -7.35 -2.33 16.95
CA VAL A 35 -8.48 -2.22 17.88
C VAL A 35 -9.15 -3.57 18.10
N LEU A 36 -9.26 -4.38 17.05
CA LEU A 36 -9.92 -5.68 17.12
C LEU A 36 -9.12 -6.70 17.93
N VAL A 37 -7.79 -6.60 17.98
CA VAL A 37 -6.93 -7.56 18.68
C VAL A 37 -6.78 -7.29 20.19
N PHE A 38 -7.46 -6.28 20.73
CA PHE A 38 -7.33 -5.90 22.15
C PHE A 38 -7.71 -7.00 23.15
N ASP A 39 -8.54 -7.95 22.75
CA ASP A 39 -8.91 -9.13 23.53
C ASP A 39 -7.84 -10.25 23.46
N GLY A 40 -6.75 -10.03 22.73
CA GLY A 40 -5.62 -10.94 22.56
C GLY A 40 -5.74 -11.89 21.37
N GLU A 41 -6.83 -11.85 20.60
CA GLU A 41 -7.02 -12.72 19.44
C GLU A 41 -7.77 -12.01 18.31
N LEU A 42 -7.25 -12.08 17.09
CA LEU A 42 -7.99 -11.69 15.90
C LEU A 42 -8.85 -12.89 15.46
N SER A 43 -10.12 -12.88 15.84
CA SER A 43 -11.05 -13.98 15.60
C SER A 43 -11.54 -14.05 14.15
N ARG A 44 -12.25 -15.12 13.81
CA ARG A 44 -12.92 -15.22 12.49
C ARG A 44 -13.98 -14.14 12.29
N VAL A 45 -14.62 -13.70 13.37
CA VAL A 45 -15.64 -12.63 13.32
C VAL A 45 -14.97 -11.31 12.97
N ASP A 46 -13.83 -11.00 13.58
CA ASP A 46 -13.02 -9.82 13.28
C ASP A 46 -12.54 -9.85 11.83
N GLY A 47 -12.13 -11.03 11.36
CA GLY A 47 -11.82 -11.26 9.96
C GLY A 47 -12.99 -10.92 9.02
N LEU A 48 -14.20 -11.37 9.32
CA LEU A 48 -15.40 -11.04 8.54
C LEU A 48 -15.75 -9.54 8.60
N ILE A 49 -15.53 -8.87 9.73
CA ILE A 49 -15.70 -7.41 9.86
C ILE A 49 -14.75 -6.68 8.91
N LEU A 50 -13.46 -7.04 8.93
CA LEU A 50 -12.44 -6.46 8.05
C LEU A 50 -12.76 -6.68 6.57
N LEU A 51 -13.21 -7.88 6.19
CA LEU A 51 -13.62 -8.18 4.82
C LEU A 51 -14.86 -7.41 4.38
N SER A 52 -15.85 -7.28 5.27
CA SER A 52 -17.07 -6.51 5.00
C SER A 52 -16.75 -5.04 4.77
N LEU A 53 -15.85 -4.48 5.57
CA LEU A 53 -15.38 -3.10 5.42
C LEU A 53 -14.58 -2.91 4.13
N TYR A 54 -13.72 -3.86 3.76
CA TYR A 54 -13.04 -3.80 2.48
C TYR A 54 -14.03 -3.84 1.31
N GLY A 55 -15.04 -4.71 1.37
CA GLY A 55 -16.09 -4.79 0.36
C GLY A 55 -16.91 -3.50 0.25
N ALA A 56 -17.26 -2.88 1.39
CA ALA A 56 -17.95 -1.58 1.44
C ALA A 56 -17.07 -0.46 0.87
N TYR A 57 -15.78 -0.42 1.23
CA TYR A 57 -14.82 0.54 0.67
C TYR A 57 -14.68 0.35 -0.85
N ALA A 58 -14.44 -0.88 -1.31
CA ALA A 58 -14.28 -1.19 -2.72
C ALA A 58 -15.52 -0.80 -3.51
N SER A 59 -16.71 -1.19 -3.06
CA SER A 59 -17.97 -0.84 -3.73
C SER A 59 -18.24 0.67 -3.76
N SER A 60 -18.00 1.39 -2.66
CA SER A 60 -18.09 2.86 -2.64
C SER A 60 -17.09 3.51 -3.60
N PHE A 61 -15.84 3.04 -3.59
CA PHE A 61 -14.78 3.53 -4.45
C PHE A 61 -15.10 3.32 -5.93
N PHE A 62 -15.57 2.11 -6.30
CA PHE A 62 -15.99 1.80 -7.67
C PHE A 62 -17.19 2.64 -8.10
N LYS A 63 -18.17 2.88 -7.22
CA LYS A 63 -19.34 3.71 -7.51
C LYS A 63 -18.94 5.18 -7.76
N ASP A 64 -18.12 5.75 -6.87
CA ASP A 64 -17.66 7.14 -6.99
C ASP A 64 -16.84 7.32 -8.27
N ARG A 65 -15.90 6.39 -8.55
CA ARG A 65 -15.10 6.38 -9.79
C ARG A 65 -15.94 6.20 -11.05
N PHE A 66 -16.93 5.30 -11.03
CA PHE A 66 -17.79 5.07 -12.20
C PHE A 66 -18.69 6.27 -12.51
N LEU A 67 -19.19 6.96 -11.48
CA LEU A 67 -19.97 8.19 -11.63
C LEU A 67 -19.10 9.36 -12.13
N GLU A 68 -17.87 9.48 -11.64
CA GLU A 68 -16.90 10.48 -12.09
C GLU A 68 -16.51 10.25 -13.56
N ILE A 69 -16.21 9.01 -13.93
CA ILE A 69 -15.99 8.58 -15.33
C ILE A 69 -17.25 8.89 -16.16
N GLY A 70 -18.46 8.58 -15.68
CA GLY A 70 -19.72 8.85 -16.39
C GLY A 70 -19.99 10.34 -16.63
N GLN A 71 -19.63 11.22 -15.70
CA GLN A 71 -19.77 12.66 -15.86
C GLN A 71 -18.69 13.26 -16.78
N GLU A 72 -17.46 12.76 -16.70
CA GLU A 72 -16.37 13.14 -17.60
C GLU A 72 -16.60 12.66 -19.04
N ILE A 73 -17.26 11.51 -19.22
CA ILE A 73 -17.77 11.03 -20.50
C ILE A 73 -18.83 11.97 -21.07
N LYS A 74 -19.81 12.39 -20.24
CA LYS A 74 -20.86 13.34 -20.62
C LYS A 74 -20.32 14.71 -21.06
N LYS A 75 -19.21 15.17 -20.48
CA LYS A 75 -18.53 16.43 -20.86
C LYS A 75 -17.72 16.34 -22.16
N GLY A 76 -17.67 15.18 -22.83
CA GLY A 76 -16.93 14.97 -24.10
C GLY A 76 -15.41 15.15 -24.01
N THR A 77 -14.88 15.70 -22.92
CA THR A 77 -13.48 16.08 -22.75
C THR A 77 -12.62 14.88 -22.39
N PHE A 78 -13.16 13.93 -21.62
CA PHE A 78 -12.45 12.73 -21.22
C PHE A 78 -12.51 11.63 -22.27
N ILE A 79 -13.67 11.29 -22.86
CA ILE A 79 -13.70 10.32 -23.97
C ILE A 79 -12.81 10.78 -25.11
N HIS A 80 -12.82 12.07 -25.47
CA HIS A 80 -11.96 12.53 -26.56
C HIS A 80 -10.47 12.53 -26.17
N LYS A 81 -10.06 12.86 -24.92
CA LYS A 81 -8.66 12.74 -24.47
C LYS A 81 -8.21 11.30 -24.23
N PHE A 82 -9.04 10.47 -23.63
CA PHE A 82 -8.82 9.06 -23.34
C PHE A 82 -8.81 8.25 -24.63
N PHE A 83 -9.82 8.38 -25.50
CA PHE A 83 -9.77 7.79 -26.83
C PHE A 83 -8.66 8.40 -27.64
N ARG A 84 -8.35 9.70 -27.65
CA ARG A 84 -7.16 10.18 -28.40
C ARG A 84 -5.85 9.63 -27.82
N ARG A 85 -5.73 9.41 -26.51
CA ARG A 85 -4.55 8.77 -25.88
C ARG A 85 -4.51 7.26 -26.15
N VAL A 86 -5.66 6.59 -26.31
CA VAL A 86 -5.80 5.17 -26.67
C VAL A 86 -5.80 4.92 -28.19
N ASN A 87 -6.14 5.93 -28.99
CA ASN A 87 -6.25 5.91 -30.45
C ASN A 87 -5.00 6.51 -31.10
N ASN A 88 -4.20 7.32 -30.38
CA ASN A 88 -2.77 7.55 -30.68
C ASN A 88 -1.88 6.43 -30.13
N ILE A 89 -2.42 5.45 -29.39
CA ILE A 89 -1.76 4.15 -29.31
C ILE A 89 -2.08 3.46 -30.64
N ASP A 90 -1.29 3.77 -31.65
CA ASP A 90 -1.24 3.10 -32.96
C ASP A 90 -0.77 1.61 -32.84
N GLY A 91 -0.86 1.04 -31.64
CA GLY A 91 -0.46 -0.31 -31.30
C GLY A 91 -1.67 -1.15 -30.93
N ASN A 92 -1.91 -2.19 -31.72
CA ASN A 92 -2.84 -3.31 -31.49
C ASN A 92 -3.25 -3.45 -30.00
N LYS A 93 -4.51 -3.14 -29.63
CA LYS A 93 -4.99 -3.14 -28.22
C LYS A 93 -4.65 -4.43 -27.46
N THR A 94 -4.54 -5.54 -28.19
CA THR A 94 -4.08 -6.84 -27.69
C THR A 94 -2.64 -6.83 -27.19
N LYS A 95 -1.74 -6.06 -27.81
CA LYS A 95 -0.34 -5.87 -27.37
C LYS A 95 -0.25 -5.10 -26.06
N GLU A 96 -1.06 -4.06 -25.86
CA GLU A 96 -1.04 -3.32 -24.58
C GLU A 96 -1.64 -4.14 -23.45
N ALA A 97 -2.75 -4.85 -23.71
CA ALA A 97 -3.30 -5.81 -22.76
C ALA A 97 -2.28 -6.91 -22.44
N ALA A 98 -1.62 -7.48 -23.46
CA ALA A 98 -0.56 -8.48 -23.26
C ALA A 98 0.61 -7.93 -22.44
N ARG A 99 1.06 -6.69 -22.68
CA ARG A 99 2.10 -6.03 -21.88
C ARG A 99 1.68 -5.86 -20.42
N LEU A 100 0.43 -5.49 -20.17
CA LEU A 100 -0.09 -5.37 -18.80
C LEU A 100 -0.05 -6.71 -18.07
N PHE A 101 -0.64 -7.76 -18.66
CA PHE A 101 -0.68 -9.08 -18.05
C PHE A 101 0.72 -9.69 -17.90
N LEU A 102 1.59 -9.50 -18.90
CA LEU A 102 2.98 -9.95 -18.83
C LEU A 102 3.75 -9.18 -17.74
N GLY A 103 3.54 -7.87 -17.60
CA GLY A 103 4.13 -7.08 -16.53
C GLY A 103 3.69 -7.55 -15.15
N ILE A 104 2.39 -7.79 -14.96
CA ILE A 104 1.85 -8.35 -13.70
C ILE A 104 2.46 -9.73 -13.43
N ALA A 105 2.49 -10.61 -14.43
CA ALA A 105 3.07 -11.95 -14.29
C ALA A 105 4.55 -11.89 -13.88
N VAL A 106 5.34 -11.04 -14.53
CA VAL A 106 6.75 -10.84 -14.20
C VAL A 106 6.90 -10.32 -12.76
N LEU A 107 6.11 -9.32 -12.35
CA LEU A 107 6.16 -8.79 -10.98
C LEU A 107 5.83 -9.86 -9.93
N LEU A 108 4.79 -10.68 -10.18
CA LEU A 108 4.38 -11.75 -9.27
C LEU A 108 5.44 -12.86 -9.19
N VAL A 109 6.01 -13.27 -10.33
CA VAL A 109 7.08 -14.28 -10.37
C VAL A 109 8.33 -13.75 -9.67
N SER A 110 8.73 -12.50 -9.90
CA SER A 110 9.85 -11.88 -9.22
C SER A 110 9.65 -11.83 -7.70
N ALA A 111 8.47 -11.42 -7.23
CA ALA A 111 8.16 -11.42 -5.79
C ALA A 111 8.27 -12.83 -5.19
N ASN A 112 7.70 -13.84 -5.85
CA ASN A 112 7.78 -15.22 -5.40
C ASN A 112 9.22 -15.77 -5.37
N LEU A 113 10.03 -15.47 -6.39
CA LEU A 113 11.43 -15.86 -6.43
C LEU A 113 12.23 -15.23 -5.27
N ILE A 114 12.02 -13.94 -5.00
CA ILE A 114 12.67 -13.24 -3.89
C ILE A 114 12.34 -13.91 -2.55
N VAL A 115 11.07 -14.25 -2.32
CA VAL A 115 10.63 -14.92 -1.09
C VAL A 115 11.24 -16.32 -0.96
N ASN A 116 11.24 -17.12 -2.03
CA ASN A 116 11.80 -18.48 -2.00
C ASN A 116 13.32 -18.49 -1.80
N THR A 117 14.04 -17.55 -2.45
CA THR A 117 15.49 -17.40 -2.26
C THR A 117 15.81 -16.92 -0.85
N ALA A 118 15.04 -15.98 -0.31
CA ALA A 118 15.17 -15.52 1.07
C ALA A 118 14.99 -16.66 2.08
N GLN A 119 13.96 -17.50 1.91
CA GLN A 119 13.73 -18.66 2.77
C GLN A 119 14.89 -19.66 2.70
N SER A 120 15.39 -19.95 1.50
CA SER A 120 16.51 -20.88 1.30
C SER A 120 17.81 -20.36 1.94
N LEU A 121 18.09 -19.07 1.78
CA LEU A 121 19.29 -18.44 2.34
C LEU A 121 19.28 -18.47 3.87
N ALA A 122 18.14 -18.18 4.48
CA ALA A 122 18.03 -18.16 5.92
C ALA A 122 17.95 -19.56 6.54
N ALA A 123 17.41 -20.56 5.84
CA ALA A 123 17.57 -21.96 6.23
C ALA A 123 19.05 -22.38 6.23
N ALA A 124 19.82 -21.96 5.21
CA ALA A 124 21.27 -22.20 5.17
C ALA A 124 22.04 -21.43 6.27
N ALA A 125 21.57 -20.23 6.63
CA ALA A 125 22.16 -19.41 7.69
C ALA A 125 21.65 -19.76 9.11
N ASN A 126 20.79 -20.77 9.24
CA ASN A 126 20.18 -21.21 10.50
C ASN A 126 19.41 -20.10 11.25
N ILE A 127 18.79 -19.19 10.48
CA ILE A 127 17.98 -18.09 11.00
C ILE A 127 16.54 -18.59 11.19
N PRO A 128 15.85 -18.25 12.30
CA PRO A 128 14.47 -18.66 12.54
C PRO A 128 13.53 -18.29 11.39
N VAL A 129 12.68 -19.23 10.96
CA VAL A 129 11.73 -19.03 9.85
C VAL A 129 10.79 -17.86 10.08
N PHE A 130 10.42 -17.62 11.34
CA PHE A 130 9.64 -16.44 11.73
C PHE A 130 10.33 -15.12 11.35
N LEU A 131 11.65 -15.02 11.56
CA LEU A 131 12.42 -13.81 11.27
C LEU A 131 12.51 -13.54 9.76
N ILE A 132 12.53 -14.61 8.95
CA ILE A 132 12.44 -14.55 7.48
C ILE A 132 11.07 -13.98 7.07
N GLY A 133 10.00 -14.49 7.66
CA GLY A 133 8.63 -13.99 7.44
C GLY A 133 8.50 -12.53 7.86
N LEU A 134 9.11 -12.14 8.97
CA LEU A 134 9.02 -10.77 9.46
C LEU A 134 9.80 -9.77 8.59
N ILE A 135 11.04 -10.09 8.21
CA ILE A 135 11.92 -9.14 7.50
C ILE A 135 11.84 -9.33 5.99
N LEU A 136 12.15 -10.53 5.50
CA LEU A 136 12.38 -10.76 4.08
C LEU A 136 11.07 -10.86 3.29
N LEU A 137 10.04 -11.49 3.84
CA LEU A 137 8.72 -11.53 3.20
C LEU A 137 8.09 -10.13 3.20
N SER A 138 8.12 -9.38 4.31
CA SER A 138 7.59 -8.01 4.39
C SER A 138 8.25 -7.05 3.39
N ILE A 139 9.58 -7.14 3.22
CA ILE A 139 10.29 -6.37 2.20
C ILE A 139 9.90 -6.89 0.81
N GLY A 140 9.96 -8.20 0.59
CA GLY A 140 9.71 -8.85 -0.70
C GLY A 140 8.34 -8.54 -1.28
N THR A 141 7.30 -8.54 -0.44
CA THR A 141 5.94 -8.18 -0.87
C THR A 141 5.81 -6.71 -1.21
N THR A 142 6.63 -5.82 -0.63
CA THR A 142 6.58 -4.36 -0.81
C THR A 142 7.43 -3.86 -2.02
N LEU A 143 8.32 -4.73 -2.54
CA LEU A 143 9.19 -4.38 -3.67
C LEU A 143 8.42 -4.07 -4.96
N PRO A 144 7.41 -4.85 -5.38
CA PRO A 144 6.60 -4.51 -6.56
C PRO A 144 5.92 -3.15 -6.45
N GLU A 145 5.35 -2.81 -5.30
CA GLU A 145 4.65 -1.55 -5.07
C GLU A 145 5.64 -0.38 -5.03
N LEU A 146 6.83 -0.59 -4.46
CA LEU A 146 7.93 0.38 -4.52
C LEU A 146 8.32 0.66 -5.98
N GLY A 147 8.52 -0.39 -6.79
CA GLY A 147 8.83 -0.26 -8.21
C GLY A 147 7.74 0.51 -8.98
N PHE A 148 6.47 0.15 -8.78
CA PHE A 148 5.32 0.84 -9.38
C PHE A 148 5.26 2.31 -8.95
N SER A 149 5.52 2.59 -7.67
CA SER A 149 5.49 3.93 -7.10
C SER A 149 6.60 4.83 -7.65
N ILE A 150 7.82 4.30 -7.73
CA ILE A 150 8.96 4.99 -8.34
C ILE A 150 8.62 5.33 -9.80
N LYS A 151 8.10 4.36 -10.56
CA LYS A 151 7.73 4.56 -11.96
C LYS A 151 6.63 5.62 -12.12
N SER A 152 5.58 5.55 -11.31
CA SER A 152 4.47 6.53 -11.33
C SER A 152 4.94 7.95 -11.02
N LEU A 153 5.88 8.11 -10.09
CA LEU A 153 6.48 9.42 -9.77
C LEU A 153 7.39 9.92 -10.91
N GLN A 154 8.18 9.03 -11.52
CA GLN A 154 9.00 9.37 -12.69
C GLN A 154 8.15 9.82 -13.89
N ASP A 155 6.99 9.19 -14.07
CA ASP A 155 6.04 9.51 -15.13
C ASP A 155 5.18 10.75 -14.80
N LYS A 156 5.42 11.40 -13.65
CA LYS A 156 4.70 12.59 -13.15
C LYS A 156 3.19 12.35 -12.95
N GLU A 157 2.84 11.14 -12.52
CA GLU A 157 1.47 10.71 -12.22
C GLU A 157 1.27 10.53 -10.69
N PRO A 158 1.28 11.61 -9.89
CA PRO A 158 1.19 11.51 -8.43
C PRO A 158 -0.13 10.90 -7.94
N THR A 159 -1.21 11.03 -8.71
CA THR A 159 -2.50 10.40 -8.41
C THR A 159 -2.39 8.88 -8.37
N MET A 160 -1.60 8.27 -9.26
CA MET A 160 -1.35 6.82 -9.25
C MET A 160 -0.47 6.42 -8.07
N PHE A 161 0.53 7.23 -7.73
CA PHE A 161 1.37 7.02 -6.55
C PHE A 161 0.55 7.01 -5.25
N PHE A 162 -0.31 8.01 -5.03
CA PHE A 162 -1.16 8.07 -3.83
C PHE A 162 -2.23 6.98 -3.82
N GLY A 163 -2.80 6.65 -4.98
CA GLY A 163 -3.74 5.54 -5.12
C GLY A 163 -3.12 4.19 -4.72
N ASN A 164 -1.88 3.93 -5.16
CA ASN A 164 -1.13 2.74 -4.77
C ASN A 164 -0.83 2.75 -3.27
N LEU A 165 -0.32 3.86 -2.73
CA LEU A 165 0.00 3.98 -1.31
C LEU A 165 -1.20 3.71 -0.39
N LEU A 166 -2.30 4.43 -0.60
CA LEU A 166 -3.48 4.35 0.28
C LEU A 166 -4.22 3.04 0.06
N GLY A 167 -4.32 2.60 -1.20
CA GLY A 167 -4.92 1.33 -1.56
C GLY A 167 -4.22 0.15 -0.90
N SER A 168 -2.88 0.12 -0.89
CA SER A 168 -2.10 -0.93 -0.22
C SER A 168 -2.30 -0.94 1.29
N ILE A 169 -2.35 0.22 1.96
CA ILE A 169 -2.63 0.28 3.42
C ILE A 169 -4.01 -0.31 3.72
N ILE A 170 -5.03 0.09 2.96
CA ILE A 170 -6.40 -0.40 3.15
C ILE A 170 -6.45 -1.90 2.87
N ALA A 171 -6.01 -2.35 1.70
CA ALA A 171 -6.05 -3.76 1.31
C ALA A 171 -5.25 -4.66 2.26
N ASN A 172 -4.04 -4.27 2.68
CA ASN A 172 -3.24 -5.10 3.58
C ASN A 172 -3.89 -5.19 4.97
N SER A 173 -4.38 -4.06 5.49
CA SER A 173 -4.94 -4.01 6.85
C SER A 173 -6.33 -4.64 6.93
N THR A 174 -7.12 -4.62 5.86
CA THR A 174 -8.48 -5.17 5.88
C THR A 174 -8.61 -6.47 5.09
N LEU A 175 -8.22 -6.50 3.81
CA LEU A 175 -8.41 -7.67 2.97
C LEU A 175 -7.46 -8.80 3.37
N VAL A 176 -6.15 -8.53 3.44
CA VAL A 176 -5.13 -9.56 3.71
C VAL A 176 -5.27 -10.09 5.14
N ILE A 177 -5.29 -9.20 6.13
CA ILE A 177 -5.52 -9.59 7.53
C ILE A 177 -6.89 -10.25 7.70
N GLY A 178 -7.94 -9.73 7.07
CA GLY A 178 -9.29 -10.29 7.15
C GLY A 178 -9.39 -11.72 6.62
N ILE A 179 -8.83 -11.98 5.44
CA ILE A 179 -8.74 -13.35 4.88
C ILE A 179 -7.96 -14.25 5.83
N THR A 180 -6.82 -13.77 6.33
CA THR A 180 -5.94 -14.54 7.21
C THR A 180 -6.66 -14.95 8.49
N ALA A 181 -7.35 -14.02 9.16
CA ALA A 181 -8.11 -14.27 10.39
C ALA A 181 -9.31 -15.20 10.21
N VAL A 182 -9.98 -15.13 9.04
CA VAL A 182 -11.08 -16.07 8.71
C VAL A 182 -10.56 -17.49 8.53
N ILE A 183 -9.43 -17.66 7.82
CA ILE A 183 -8.82 -18.97 7.57
C ILE A 183 -8.23 -19.53 8.87
N SER A 184 -7.41 -18.73 9.55
CA SER A 184 -6.68 -19.10 10.77
C SER A 184 -6.66 -17.92 11.74
N PRO A 185 -7.45 -17.95 12.83
CA PRO A 185 -7.44 -16.91 13.86
C PRO A 185 -6.03 -16.62 14.35
N ILE A 186 -5.74 -15.34 14.60
CA ILE A 186 -4.40 -14.86 14.92
C ILE A 186 -4.34 -14.58 16.42
N ARG A 187 -3.61 -15.38 17.18
CA ARG A 187 -3.37 -15.12 18.61
C ARG A 187 -2.15 -14.25 18.79
N VAL A 188 -2.29 -13.17 19.55
CA VAL A 188 -1.20 -12.25 19.85
C VAL A 188 -0.62 -12.60 21.21
N ALA A 189 0.61 -13.10 21.22
CA ALA A 189 1.30 -13.49 22.46
C ALA A 189 1.82 -12.27 23.24
N ALA A 190 2.20 -11.20 22.55
CA ALA A 190 2.74 -9.97 23.13
C ALA A 190 1.95 -8.76 22.62
N ILE A 191 0.94 -8.35 23.39
CA ILE A 191 0.12 -7.16 23.07
C ILE A 191 0.99 -5.90 23.09
N GLU A 192 2.05 -5.87 23.90
CA GLU A 192 2.98 -4.73 24.02
C GLU A 192 3.74 -4.44 22.71
N GLU A 193 4.33 -5.46 22.07
CA GLU A 193 5.00 -5.34 20.76
C GLU A 193 4.02 -4.79 19.71
N TYR A 194 2.80 -5.31 19.74
CA TYR A 194 1.76 -4.91 18.81
C TYR A 194 1.27 -3.46 19.07
N LEU A 195 1.24 -3.01 20.33
CA LEU A 195 0.95 -1.62 20.70
C LEU A 195 2.07 -0.66 20.25
N ILE A 196 3.33 -1.06 20.33
CA ILE A 196 4.47 -0.26 19.85
C ILE A 196 4.35 -0.05 18.33
N ALA A 197 4.06 -1.12 17.58
CA ALA A 197 3.80 -1.04 16.15
C ALA A 197 2.62 -0.10 15.82
N ALA A 198 1.54 -0.18 16.59
CA ALA A 198 0.37 0.68 16.44
C ALA A 198 0.67 2.16 16.69
N VAL A 199 1.32 2.48 17.80
CA VAL A 199 1.70 3.85 18.15
C VAL A 199 2.65 4.41 17.09
N THR A 200 3.62 3.61 16.64
CA THR A 200 4.53 4.00 15.55
C THR A 200 3.76 4.29 14.27
N PHE A 201 2.81 3.44 13.89
CA PHE A 201 1.97 3.67 12.71
C PHE A 201 1.22 5.00 12.79
N VAL A 202 0.60 5.29 13.94
CA VAL A 202 -0.11 6.57 14.17
C VAL A 202 0.86 7.74 14.10
N VAL A 203 2.04 7.65 14.72
CA VAL A 203 3.06 8.70 14.67
C VAL A 203 3.54 8.96 13.25
N VAL A 204 3.90 7.91 12.51
CA VAL A 204 4.34 8.00 11.10
C VAL A 204 3.24 8.64 10.25
N PHE A 205 1.99 8.23 10.45
CA PHE A 205 0.85 8.79 9.72
C PHE A 205 0.64 10.27 10.05
N LEU A 206 0.69 10.66 11.32
CA LEU A 206 0.52 12.06 11.74
C LEU A 206 1.64 12.95 11.19
N VAL A 207 2.89 12.48 11.24
CA VAL A 207 4.05 13.18 10.67
C VAL A 207 3.89 13.32 9.15
N PHE A 208 3.51 12.24 8.47
CA PHE A 208 3.24 12.26 7.03
C PHE A 208 2.11 13.23 6.66
N TRP A 209 1.01 13.22 7.43
CA TRP A 209 -0.12 14.11 7.22
C TRP A 209 0.26 15.58 7.46
N LEU A 210 1.08 15.87 8.48
CA LEU A 210 1.61 17.20 8.76
C LEU A 210 2.46 17.73 7.59
N PHE A 211 3.37 16.91 7.07
CA PHE A 211 4.21 17.29 5.93
C PHE A 211 3.39 17.59 4.68
N ILE A 212 2.43 16.73 4.35
CA ILE A 212 1.53 16.93 3.21
C ILE A 212 0.66 18.18 3.39
N ARG A 213 0.15 18.44 4.59
CA ARG A 213 -0.72 19.59 4.87
C ARG A 213 0.00 20.92 4.69
N SER A 214 1.31 20.97 4.94
CA SER A 214 2.07 22.22 4.94
C SER A 214 2.28 22.81 3.53
N LYS A 215 2.60 21.97 2.54
CA LYS A 215 3.05 22.41 1.21
C LYS A 215 2.41 21.67 0.04
N LEU A 216 1.53 20.70 0.29
CA LEU A 216 1.02 19.77 -0.73
C LEU A 216 2.15 19.13 -1.54
N LYS A 217 3.32 18.92 -0.92
CA LYS A 217 4.51 18.33 -1.52
C LYS A 217 5.24 17.56 -0.44
N LEU A 218 5.84 16.43 -0.82
CA LEU A 218 6.79 15.72 0.02
C LEU A 218 8.21 15.98 -0.49
N GLU A 219 9.02 16.62 0.34
CA GLU A 219 10.42 16.94 0.08
C GLU A 219 11.36 15.79 0.51
N ARG A 220 12.59 15.79 -0.01
CA ARG A 220 13.59 14.72 0.28
C ARG A 220 13.93 14.61 1.77
N TRP A 221 13.97 15.73 2.50
CA TRP A 221 14.29 15.71 3.92
C TRP A 221 13.10 15.16 4.75
N GLU A 222 11.86 15.48 4.38
CA GLU A 222 10.64 14.93 5.00
C GLU A 222 10.58 13.41 4.81
N ALA A 223 10.95 12.95 3.61
CA ALA A 223 11.11 11.53 3.33
C ALA A 223 12.22 10.87 4.16
N GLY A 224 13.33 11.58 4.38
CA GLY A 224 14.39 11.16 5.29
C GLY A 224 13.91 11.01 6.73
N VAL A 225 13.11 11.95 7.23
CA VAL A 225 12.50 11.88 8.58
C VAL A 225 11.57 10.66 8.70
N LEU A 226 10.70 10.44 7.72
CA LEU A 226 9.79 9.28 7.73
C LEU A 226 10.56 7.94 7.71
N LEU A 227 11.66 7.85 6.95
CA LEU A 227 12.52 6.67 6.99
C LEU A 227 13.27 6.53 8.31
N ALA A 228 13.75 7.62 8.90
CA ALA A 228 14.43 7.57 10.18
C ALA A 228 13.51 7.04 11.28
N ILE A 229 12.25 7.50 11.33
CA ILE A 229 11.25 6.97 12.28
C ILE A 229 11.04 5.46 12.06
N TYR A 230 10.92 5.01 10.81
CA TYR A 230 10.79 3.59 10.50
C TYR A 230 12.02 2.78 10.92
N ILE A 231 13.23 3.29 10.69
CA ILE A 231 14.47 2.61 11.10
C ILE A 231 14.56 2.53 12.63
N VAL A 232 14.22 3.60 13.34
CA VAL A 232 14.17 3.60 14.81
C VAL A 232 13.17 2.56 15.31
N PHE A 233 11.98 2.51 14.73
CA PHE A 233 10.99 1.47 15.06
C PHE A 233 11.54 0.06 14.86
N VAL A 234 12.12 -0.22 13.69
CA VAL A 234 12.74 -1.52 13.41
C VAL A 234 13.80 -1.84 14.46
N VAL A 235 14.70 -0.92 14.78
CA VAL A 235 15.74 -1.15 15.79
C VAL A 235 15.15 -1.40 17.18
N VAL A 236 14.13 -0.66 17.59
CA VAL A 236 13.45 -0.86 18.89
C VAL A 236 12.74 -2.21 18.95
N GLU A 237 12.12 -2.64 17.85
CA GLU A 237 11.41 -3.92 17.78
C GLU A 237 12.36 -5.13 17.87
N PHE A 238 13.62 -4.96 17.42
CA PHE A 238 14.63 -6.03 17.42
C PHE A 238 15.57 -6.02 18.65
N LEU A 239 15.45 -5.05 19.55
CA LEU A 239 16.26 -4.91 20.76
C LEU A 239 15.53 -5.43 22.00
#